data_AF-A0A6I6MZW3-F1
#
_entry.id   AF-A0A6I6MZW3-F1
#
_cell.length_a   1.000
_cell.length_b   1.000
_cell.length_c   1.000
_cell.angle_alpha   90.00
_cell.angle_beta   90.00
_cell.angle_gamma   90.00
#
_symmetry.space_group_name_H-M   'P 1'
#
loop_
_entity.id
_entity.type
_entity.pdbx_description
1 polymer ?
#
loop_
_entity_poly.entity_id
_entity_poly.type
_entity_poly.pdbx_seq_one_letter_code
_entity_poly.pdbx_strand_id
1 'polypeptide(L)'
;MAGNSGKIRKSTSTRSLAQYHGKRRADRTPEPIGGGSPKGGRRRFVIQKHSATSLHYDFRLEAGGVLKSWAVPKGPSTDPRDRRLAMRTEDHPVDYLDFEGIIPPGEYGAGEVIVWDTGTYRNLAEDEGKKVPVAKGVGEGHVKVWLEGEKLHGGYALTRTGQDGERERWIMIKLSDEGADARRNPVSTEPASVRSGRTLDELPEDGEHRQRS
;
A
#
# COMPACT_ATOMS: atom_id res chain seq x y z
N MET A 1 -42.53 13.13 24.28
CA MET A 1 -41.81 13.38 23.02
C MET A 1 -40.53 14.14 23.34
N ALA A 2 -39.37 13.51 23.15
CA ALA A 2 -38.08 14.21 23.09
C ALA A 2 -37.16 13.33 22.25
N GLY A 3 -36.94 13.74 20.99
CA GLY A 3 -36.05 13.08 20.06
C GLY A 3 -34.60 13.36 20.43
N ASN A 4 -33.86 12.32 20.78
CA ASN A 4 -32.42 12.41 20.98
C ASN A 4 -31.72 12.16 19.64
N SER A 5 -31.43 13.23 18.90
CA SER A 5 -30.64 13.20 17.67
C SER A 5 -29.18 12.88 17.99
N GLY A 6 -28.84 11.59 17.98
CA GLY A 6 -27.48 11.11 18.14
C GLY A 6 -26.57 11.64 17.03
N LYS A 7 -25.66 12.54 17.38
CA LYS A 7 -24.54 12.94 16.51
C LYS A 7 -23.70 11.71 16.19
N ILE A 8 -23.81 11.23 14.94
CA ILE A 8 -22.95 10.18 14.39
C ILE A 8 -21.51 10.69 14.42
N ARG A 9 -20.69 10.13 15.33
CA ARG A 9 -19.25 10.35 15.32
C ARG A 9 -18.69 9.69 14.05
N LYS A 10 -18.33 10.49 13.04
CA LYS A 10 -17.58 9.98 11.87
C LYS A 10 -16.33 9.26 12.38
N SER A 11 -16.16 8.00 11.98
CA SER A 11 -15.01 7.16 12.29
C SER A 11 -13.70 7.86 11.91
N THR A 12 -12.63 7.70 12.69
CA THR A 12 -11.30 8.29 12.42
C THR A 12 -10.78 7.89 11.02
N SER A 13 -11.13 6.69 10.54
CA SER A 13 -10.86 6.22 9.17
C SER A 13 -11.48 7.11 8.07
N THR A 14 -12.70 7.61 8.29
CA THR A 14 -13.41 8.47 7.34
C THR A 14 -12.73 9.82 7.18
N ARG A 15 -12.06 10.33 8.23
CA ARG A 15 -11.28 11.57 8.14
C ARG A 15 -9.94 11.36 7.44
N SER A 16 -9.28 10.22 7.65
CA SER A 16 -8.02 9.91 6.95
C SER A 16 -8.18 9.68 5.44
N LEU A 17 -9.34 9.15 5.00
CA LEU A 17 -9.62 8.91 3.58
C LEU A 17 -10.09 10.16 2.81
N ALA A 18 -10.16 11.33 3.44
CA ALA A 18 -10.68 12.55 2.80
C ALA A 18 -9.89 12.95 1.55
N GLN A 19 -8.55 12.86 1.59
CA GLN A 19 -7.71 13.16 0.43
C GLN A 19 -7.89 12.12 -0.68
N TYR A 20 -8.03 10.83 -0.33
CA TYR A 20 -8.29 9.76 -1.28
C TYR A 20 -9.62 9.97 -2.01
N HIS A 21 -10.72 10.16 -1.26
CA HIS A 21 -12.03 10.40 -1.87
C HIS A 21 -12.07 11.70 -2.68
N GLY A 22 -11.31 12.73 -2.31
CA GLY A 22 -11.20 13.96 -3.09
C GLY A 22 -10.55 13.77 -4.48
N LYS A 23 -9.78 12.69 -4.66
CA LYS A 23 -9.08 12.36 -5.91
C LYS A 23 -9.75 11.26 -6.73
N ARG A 24 -10.93 10.79 -6.32
CA ARG A 24 -11.63 9.67 -6.96
C ARG A 24 -13.08 10.03 -7.26
N ARG A 25 -13.56 9.55 -8.41
CA ARG A 25 -14.95 9.70 -8.84
C ARG A 25 -15.52 8.34 -9.22
N ALA A 26 -16.58 7.91 -8.53
CA ALA A 26 -17.14 6.56 -8.67
C ALA A 26 -17.63 6.21 -10.08
N ASP A 27 -18.03 7.23 -10.82
CA ASP A 27 -18.47 7.15 -12.21
C ASP A 27 -17.31 7.06 -13.21
N ARG A 28 -16.04 7.20 -12.77
CA ARG A 28 -14.88 7.36 -13.67
C ARG A 28 -13.72 6.41 -13.40
N THR A 29 -13.71 5.71 -12.27
CA THR A 29 -12.63 4.77 -11.95
C THR A 29 -13.20 3.48 -11.36
N PRO A 30 -12.64 2.31 -11.70
CA PRO A 30 -13.00 1.03 -11.08
C PRO A 30 -12.44 0.89 -9.66
N GLU A 31 -11.69 1.89 -9.17
CA GLU A 31 -11.08 1.87 -7.85
C GLU A 31 -12.13 1.84 -6.69
N PRO A 32 -11.86 1.11 -5.60
CA PRO A 32 -12.74 1.08 -4.43
C PRO A 32 -12.97 2.44 -3.77
N ILE A 33 -14.23 2.88 -3.66
CA ILE A 33 -14.60 4.13 -2.96
C ILE A 33 -15.20 3.87 -1.57
N GLY A 34 -15.51 2.60 -1.27
CA GLY A 34 -15.98 2.17 0.04
C GLY A 34 -14.86 2.03 1.06
N GLY A 35 -15.14 2.40 2.30
CA GLY A 35 -14.30 2.05 3.45
C GLY A 35 -14.75 0.72 4.03
N GLY A 36 -14.15 -0.39 3.57
CA GLY A 36 -14.30 -1.69 4.22
C GLY A 36 -14.04 -1.58 5.73
N SER A 37 -14.88 -2.22 6.53
CA SER A 37 -14.65 -2.29 7.98
C SER A 37 -13.37 -3.10 8.24
N PRO A 38 -12.48 -2.66 9.15
CA PRO A 38 -11.34 -3.48 9.54
C PRO A 38 -11.88 -4.79 10.08
N LYS A 39 -11.75 -5.88 9.33
CA LYS A 39 -12.09 -7.21 9.84
C LYS A 39 -11.00 -7.55 10.85
N GLY A 40 -11.36 -7.50 12.13
CA GLY A 40 -10.47 -7.92 13.22
C GLY A 40 -9.94 -9.31 12.88
N GLY A 41 -8.65 -9.40 12.58
CA GLY A 41 -8.10 -10.66 12.07
C GLY A 41 -6.63 -10.62 11.76
N ARG A 42 -6.16 -9.83 10.80
CA ARG A 42 -4.77 -9.89 10.32
C ARG A 42 -4.28 -8.53 9.84
N ARG A 43 -3.08 -8.12 10.26
CA ARG A 43 -2.37 -6.95 9.74
C ARG A 43 -1.86 -7.30 8.35
N ARG A 44 -2.51 -6.79 7.29
CA ARG A 44 -2.16 -7.10 5.91
C ARG A 44 -1.27 -6.03 5.29
N PHE A 45 -0.51 -6.43 4.29
CA PHE A 45 0.19 -5.52 3.40
C PHE A 45 -0.10 -5.89 1.96
N VAL A 46 0.08 -4.92 1.07
CA VAL A 46 0.08 -5.14 -0.37
C VAL A 46 1.22 -4.33 -0.98
N ILE A 47 1.79 -4.85 -2.05
CA ILE A 47 2.69 -4.14 -2.93
C ILE A 47 2.08 -4.20 -4.32
N GLN A 48 1.63 -3.07 -4.83
CA GLN A 48 1.09 -2.99 -6.18
C GLN A 48 2.15 -2.46 -7.13
N LYS A 49 2.35 -3.14 -8.27
CA LYS A 49 3.16 -2.60 -9.36
C LYS A 49 2.25 -1.74 -10.22
N HIS A 50 2.65 -0.51 -10.47
CA HIS A 50 1.81 0.52 -11.05
C HIS A 50 2.52 1.21 -12.21
N SER A 51 1.99 1.04 -13.42
CA SER A 51 2.44 1.68 -14.66
C SER A 51 1.67 2.99 -14.88
N ALA A 52 1.99 4.01 -14.08
CA ALA A 52 1.43 5.35 -14.26
C ALA A 52 2.29 6.17 -15.23
N THR A 53 2.39 7.49 -15.01
CA THR A 53 3.37 8.35 -15.72
C THR A 53 4.81 7.83 -15.63
N SER A 54 5.11 7.07 -14.58
CA SER A 54 6.33 6.28 -14.43
C SER A 54 6.00 4.99 -13.69
N LEU A 55 6.73 3.93 -14.04
CA LEU A 55 6.64 2.67 -13.31
C LEU A 55 7.11 2.86 -11.87
N HIS A 56 6.29 2.44 -10.92
CA HIS A 56 6.63 2.41 -9.50
C HIS A 56 5.91 1.27 -8.78
N TYR A 57 6.22 1.09 -7.50
CA TYR A 57 5.57 0.13 -6.64
C TYR A 57 4.91 0.84 -5.47
N ASP A 58 3.60 0.70 -5.32
CA ASP A 58 2.88 1.21 -4.17
C ASP A 58 2.94 0.19 -3.03
N PHE A 59 3.74 0.49 -2.01
CA PHE A 59 3.83 -0.29 -0.77
C PHE A 59 2.79 0.20 0.23
N ARG A 60 1.94 -0.69 0.74
CA ARG A 60 0.87 -0.32 1.67
C ARG A 60 0.75 -1.25 2.86
N LEU A 61 0.53 -0.65 4.04
CA LEU A 61 0.31 -1.35 5.30
C LEU A 61 -1.08 -1.03 5.87
N GLU A 62 -1.87 -2.05 6.16
CA GLU A 62 -3.13 -1.88 6.88
C GLU A 62 -2.87 -1.47 8.34
N ALA A 63 -3.23 -0.25 8.70
CA ALA A 63 -3.08 0.28 10.05
C ALA A 63 -4.09 1.41 10.33
N GLY A 64 -4.77 1.35 11.48
CA GLY A 64 -5.74 2.38 11.86
C GLY A 64 -7.02 2.39 10.99
N GLY A 65 -7.35 1.27 10.36
CA GLY A 65 -8.54 1.11 9.51
C GLY A 65 -8.40 1.68 8.09
N VAL A 66 -7.17 1.95 7.65
CA VAL A 66 -6.80 2.39 6.30
C VAL A 66 -5.48 1.76 5.88
N LEU A 67 -5.10 1.93 4.62
CA LEU A 67 -3.80 1.55 4.10
C LEU A 67 -2.84 2.74 4.10
N LYS A 68 -1.85 2.70 4.98
CA LYS A 68 -0.72 3.64 4.97
C LYS A 68 0.14 3.31 3.76
N SER A 69 0.30 4.25 2.84
CA SER A 69 0.80 4.00 1.47
C SER A 69 2.04 4.83 1.11
N TRP A 70 2.95 4.22 0.36
CA TRP A 70 4.12 4.87 -0.20
C TRP A 70 4.37 4.42 -1.64
N ALA A 71 4.65 5.35 -2.54
CA ALA A 71 5.16 5.05 -3.87
C ALA A 71 6.69 4.84 -3.80
N VAL A 72 7.16 3.69 -4.28
CA VAL A 72 8.56 3.26 -4.28
C VAL A 72 9.02 3.12 -5.74
N PRO A 73 9.65 4.14 -6.35
CA PRO A 73 9.90 4.16 -7.80
C PRO A 73 10.70 2.96 -8.31
N LYS A 74 11.74 2.55 -7.58
CA LYS A 74 12.57 1.38 -7.96
C LYS A 74 12.04 0.05 -7.41
N GLY A 75 10.93 0.07 -6.68
CA GLY A 75 10.46 -1.08 -5.90
C GLY A 75 11.34 -1.41 -4.68
N PRO A 76 10.84 -2.31 -3.80
CA PRO A 76 11.57 -2.81 -2.65
C PRO A 76 12.80 -3.63 -3.07
N SER A 77 13.84 -3.64 -2.24
CA SER A 77 15.02 -4.48 -2.43
C SER A 77 15.05 -5.62 -1.42
N THR A 78 15.75 -6.70 -1.75
CA THR A 78 16.15 -7.75 -0.79
C THR A 78 17.59 -7.56 -0.32
N ASP A 79 18.35 -6.59 -0.85
CA ASP A 79 19.67 -6.21 -0.37
C ASP A 79 19.57 -5.20 0.80
N PRO A 80 20.13 -5.49 1.98
CA PRO A 80 20.09 -4.57 3.12
C PRO A 80 20.95 -3.31 2.95
N ARG A 81 21.81 -3.26 1.92
CA ARG A 81 22.63 -2.09 1.59
C ARG A 81 21.89 -1.09 0.71
N ASP A 82 20.84 -1.53 0.02
CA ASP A 82 20.03 -0.68 -0.82
C ASP A 82 19.18 0.28 -0.01
N ARG A 83 19.21 1.56 -0.40
CA ARG A 83 18.32 2.61 0.11
C ARG A 83 17.30 2.94 -0.96
N ARG A 84 16.05 2.51 -0.77
CA ARG A 84 14.95 2.76 -1.71
C ARG A 84 14.19 4.01 -1.29
N LEU A 85 14.06 4.98 -2.20
CA LEU A 85 13.17 6.12 -2.00
C LEU A 85 11.72 5.63 -1.89
N ALA A 86 11.01 6.10 -0.88
CA ALA A 86 9.59 5.84 -0.67
C ALA A 86 8.87 7.17 -0.42
N MET A 87 8.00 7.58 -1.34
CA MET A 87 7.25 8.83 -1.24
C MET A 87 5.90 8.55 -0.60
N ARG A 88 5.58 9.23 0.50
CA ARG A 88 4.29 9.06 1.17
C ARG A 88 3.17 9.55 0.25
N THR A 89 2.15 8.71 0.05
CA THR A 89 0.93 9.03 -0.73
C THR A 89 -0.30 9.08 0.18
N GLU A 90 -1.50 9.25 -0.37
CA GLU A 90 -2.73 9.29 0.42
C GLU A 90 -2.99 7.94 1.14
N ASP A 91 -3.75 7.98 2.24
CA ASP A 91 -4.29 6.75 2.81
C ASP A 91 -5.30 6.14 1.83
N HIS A 92 -5.23 4.82 1.62
CA HIS A 92 -6.17 4.12 0.74
C HIS A 92 -7.19 3.32 1.56
N PRO A 93 -8.41 3.07 1.05
CA PRO A 93 -9.36 2.20 1.70
C PRO A 93 -8.82 0.78 1.79
N VAL A 94 -9.25 0.04 2.82
CA VAL A 94 -8.78 -1.33 3.06
C VAL A 94 -9.10 -2.27 1.89
N ASP A 95 -10.22 -2.05 1.20
CA ASP A 95 -10.62 -2.85 0.04
C ASP A 95 -9.67 -2.67 -1.17
N TYR A 96 -8.84 -1.63 -1.15
CA TYR A 96 -7.81 -1.39 -2.17
C TYR A 96 -6.68 -2.44 -2.13
N LEU A 97 -6.57 -3.25 -1.07
CA LEU A 97 -5.61 -4.37 -0.98
C LEU A 97 -5.75 -5.35 -2.15
N ASP A 98 -6.95 -5.49 -2.69
CA ASP A 98 -7.28 -6.52 -3.67
C ASP A 98 -7.39 -5.95 -5.10
N PHE A 99 -7.20 -4.64 -5.29
CA PHE A 99 -7.40 -3.99 -6.58
C PHE A 99 -6.30 -4.34 -7.59
N GLU A 100 -6.73 -4.85 -8.74
CA GLU A 100 -5.97 -5.01 -9.98
C GLU A 100 -6.84 -4.53 -11.15
N GLY A 101 -6.25 -3.81 -12.10
CA GLY A 101 -6.99 -3.26 -13.24
C GLY A 101 -6.32 -2.04 -13.86
N ILE A 102 -7.08 -1.31 -14.66
CA ILE A 102 -6.62 -0.10 -15.34
C ILE A 102 -7.32 1.11 -14.70
N ILE A 103 -6.55 2.11 -14.29
CA ILE A 103 -7.09 3.40 -13.87
C ILE A 103 -7.18 4.27 -15.14
N PRO A 104 -8.38 4.76 -15.53
CA PRO A 104 -8.56 5.41 -16.82
C PRO A 104 -7.70 6.66 -17.03
N PRO A 105 -7.31 6.96 -18.28
CA PRO A 105 -6.60 8.20 -18.62
C PRO A 105 -7.34 9.45 -18.12
N GLY A 106 -6.59 10.41 -17.56
CA GLY A 106 -7.14 11.64 -17.02
C GLY A 106 -7.60 11.55 -15.55
N GLU A 107 -7.72 10.35 -15.00
CA GLU A 107 -7.91 10.15 -13.56
C GLU A 107 -6.56 10.20 -12.81
N TYR A 108 -6.61 10.54 -11.52
CA TYR A 108 -5.39 10.63 -10.73
C TYR A 108 -4.78 9.23 -10.52
N GLY A 109 -3.53 9.04 -10.95
CA GLY A 109 -2.91 7.72 -10.95
C GLY A 109 -3.37 6.84 -12.12
N ALA A 110 -3.76 7.43 -13.25
CA ALA A 110 -4.02 6.70 -14.49
C ALA A 110 -2.87 5.75 -14.83
N GLY A 111 -3.21 4.54 -15.27
CA GLY A 111 -2.24 3.48 -15.55
C GLY A 111 -2.70 2.08 -15.13
N GLU A 112 -1.91 1.08 -15.51
CA GLU A 112 -2.15 -0.32 -15.16
C GLU A 112 -1.65 -0.63 -13.73
N VAL A 113 -2.43 -1.40 -12.97
CA VAL A 113 -2.13 -1.78 -11.58
C VAL A 113 -2.30 -3.28 -11.41
N ILE A 114 -1.28 -3.95 -10.87
CA ILE A 114 -1.35 -5.34 -10.40
C ILE A 114 -0.93 -5.45 -8.94
N VAL A 115 -1.46 -6.44 -8.21
CA VAL A 115 -1.00 -6.88 -6.89
C VAL A 115 0.26 -7.73 -7.09
N TRP A 116 1.40 -7.06 -7.04
CA TRP A 116 2.70 -7.68 -7.24
C TRP A 116 3.14 -8.53 -6.06
N ASP A 117 2.79 -8.17 -4.82
CA ASP A 117 2.97 -9.01 -3.63
C ASP A 117 1.89 -8.69 -2.60
N THR A 118 1.55 -9.66 -1.75
CA THR A 118 0.55 -9.48 -0.69
C THR A 118 0.79 -10.49 0.42
N GLY A 119 0.31 -10.18 1.61
CA GLY A 119 0.42 -11.09 2.74
C GLY A 119 0.12 -10.43 4.07
N THR A 120 0.69 -10.98 5.15
CA THR A 120 0.60 -10.40 6.49
C THR A 120 1.91 -9.74 6.91
N TYR A 121 1.82 -8.85 7.89
CA TYR A 121 3.01 -8.28 8.51
C TYR A 121 2.94 -8.30 10.03
N ARG A 122 4.11 -8.46 10.66
CA ARG A 122 4.29 -8.26 12.10
C ARG A 122 4.93 -6.91 12.34
N ASN A 123 4.47 -6.21 13.38
CA ASN A 123 5.08 -4.95 13.79
C ASN A 123 6.32 -5.24 14.66
N LEU A 124 7.45 -4.66 14.29
CA LEU A 124 8.74 -4.81 14.98
C LEU A 124 9.15 -3.52 15.73
N ALA A 125 8.38 -2.45 15.61
CA ALA A 125 8.69 -1.19 16.28
C ALA A 125 8.28 -1.25 17.77
N GLU A 126 9.25 -0.99 18.64
CA GLU A 126 9.10 -0.94 20.08
C GLU A 126 9.79 0.32 20.63
N ASP A 127 9.18 0.89 21.66
CA ASP A 127 9.67 2.05 22.40
C ASP A 127 9.49 1.76 23.90
N GLU A 128 10.59 1.83 24.66
CA GLU A 128 10.64 1.44 26.08
C GLU A 128 9.97 0.08 26.39
N GLY A 129 10.18 -0.91 25.50
CA GLY A 129 9.61 -2.26 25.64
C GLY A 129 8.12 -2.38 25.31
N LYS A 130 7.49 -1.32 24.77
CA LYS A 130 6.09 -1.32 24.33
C LYS A 130 6.00 -1.22 22.81
N LYS A 131 5.12 -2.02 22.20
CA LYS A 131 4.88 -1.96 20.76
C LYS A 131 4.32 -0.59 20.36
N VAL A 132 4.98 0.07 19.42
CA VAL A 132 4.51 1.33 18.81
C VAL A 132 3.55 0.99 17.68
N PRO A 133 2.24 1.30 17.73
CA PRO A 133 1.33 0.98 16.63
C PRO A 133 1.82 1.58 15.31
N VAL A 134 1.72 0.85 14.19
CA VAL A 134 2.21 1.32 12.88
C VAL A 134 1.66 2.70 12.52
N ALA A 135 0.37 2.96 12.77
CA ALA A 135 -0.22 4.27 12.52
C ALA A 135 0.46 5.41 13.29
N LYS A 136 0.93 5.14 14.52
CA LYS A 136 1.70 6.08 15.34
C LYS A 136 3.13 6.23 14.77
N GLY A 137 3.79 5.12 14.44
CA GLY A 137 5.13 5.12 13.82
C GLY A 137 5.19 5.89 12.50
N VAL A 138 4.13 5.82 11.68
CA VAL A 138 4.00 6.67 10.48
C VAL A 138 4.01 8.16 10.84
N GLY A 139 3.28 8.57 11.87
CA GLY A 139 3.28 9.96 12.34
C GLY A 139 4.65 10.40 12.87
N GLU A 140 5.33 9.51 13.60
CA GLU A 140 6.65 9.75 14.20
C GLU A 140 7.81 9.70 13.19
N GLY A 141 7.57 9.16 11.99
CA GLY A 141 8.59 9.10 10.95
C GLY A 141 9.41 7.82 10.94
N HIS A 142 8.99 6.77 11.65
CA HIS A 142 9.69 5.49 11.67
C HIS A 142 8.73 4.29 11.76
N VAL A 143 8.87 3.35 10.83
CA VAL A 143 8.10 2.11 10.77
C VAL A 143 9.06 0.95 10.59
N LYS A 144 8.89 -0.12 11.37
CA LYS A 144 9.66 -1.36 11.25
C LYS A 144 8.71 -2.54 11.26
N VAL A 145 8.69 -3.34 10.20
CA VAL A 145 7.78 -4.47 10.03
C VAL A 145 8.51 -5.70 9.53
N TRP A 146 7.98 -6.87 9.85
CA TRP A 146 8.36 -8.14 9.23
C TRP A 146 7.28 -8.52 8.23
N LEU A 147 7.63 -8.72 6.97
CA LEU A 147 6.72 -9.14 5.91
C LEU A 147 6.68 -10.66 5.81
N GLU A 148 5.48 -11.18 5.61
CA GLU A 148 5.15 -12.58 5.33
C GLU A 148 4.31 -12.57 4.04
N GLY A 149 4.99 -12.27 2.93
CA GLY A 149 4.40 -12.18 1.59
C GLY A 149 4.56 -13.46 0.79
N GLU A 150 4.13 -13.41 -0.47
CA GLU A 150 4.44 -14.47 -1.44
C GLU A 150 5.86 -14.27 -2.00
N LYS A 151 6.26 -13.01 -2.24
CA LYS A 151 7.58 -12.68 -2.78
C LYS A 151 8.55 -12.20 -1.73
N LEU A 152 8.12 -11.28 -0.87
CA LEU A 152 8.99 -10.66 0.11
C LEU A 152 8.77 -11.23 1.51
N HIS A 153 9.88 -11.60 2.13
CA HIS A 153 9.93 -12.14 3.48
C HIS A 153 11.00 -11.41 4.29
N GLY A 154 10.75 -11.26 5.59
CA GLY A 154 11.73 -10.67 6.52
C GLY A 154 11.46 -9.21 6.83
N GLY A 155 12.41 -8.61 7.54
CA GLY A 155 12.29 -7.27 8.09
C GLY A 155 12.51 -6.16 7.06
N TYR A 156 11.68 -5.11 7.15
CA TYR A 156 11.82 -3.85 6.43
C TYR A 156 11.65 -2.67 7.38
N ALA A 157 12.44 -1.62 7.18
CA ALA A 157 12.31 -0.35 7.89
C ALA A 157 12.04 0.78 6.90
N LEU A 158 11.13 1.70 7.27
CA LEU A 158 10.88 2.95 6.59
C LEU A 158 11.18 4.09 7.56
N THR A 159 12.04 5.02 7.15
CA THR A 159 12.38 6.21 7.95
C THR A 159 12.13 7.48 7.14
N ARG A 160 11.39 8.43 7.71
CA ARG A 160 11.16 9.75 7.11
C ARG A 160 12.45 10.56 7.16
N THR A 161 12.86 11.10 6.02
CA THR A 161 14.10 11.88 5.88
C THR A 161 13.86 13.33 5.49
N GLY A 162 12.61 13.72 5.26
CA GLY A 162 12.23 15.09 4.91
C GLY A 162 10.90 15.16 4.18
N GLN A 163 10.74 16.23 3.40
CA GLN A 163 9.57 16.47 2.55
C GLN A 163 10.03 16.90 1.14
N ASP A 164 9.17 16.70 0.16
CA ASP A 164 9.32 17.18 -1.22
C ASP A 164 7.96 17.74 -1.67
N GLY A 165 7.87 19.07 -1.68
CA GLY A 165 6.58 19.77 -1.69
C GLY A 165 5.70 19.32 -0.52
N GLU A 166 4.45 18.96 -0.84
CA GLU A 166 3.46 18.48 0.12
C GLU A 166 3.64 17.01 0.54
N ARG A 167 4.58 16.26 -0.08
CA ARG A 167 4.74 14.83 0.16
C ARG A 167 5.92 14.57 1.09
N GLU A 168 5.74 13.66 2.04
CA GLU A 168 6.85 13.23 2.88
C GLU A 168 7.79 12.29 2.13
N ARG A 169 9.09 12.51 2.28
CA ARG A 169 10.16 11.68 1.71
C ARG A 169 10.64 10.69 2.75
N TRP A 170 10.59 9.41 2.40
CA TRP A 170 11.04 8.30 3.25
C TRP A 170 12.10 7.47 2.53
N ILE A 171 12.89 6.75 3.31
CA ILE A 171 13.82 5.73 2.84
C ILE A 171 13.38 4.38 3.39
N MET A 172 13.17 3.42 2.49
CA MET A 172 12.91 2.01 2.77
C MET A 172 14.21 1.21 2.66
N ILE A 173 14.46 0.36 3.66
CA ILE A 173 15.65 -0.49 3.75
C ILE A 173 15.21 -1.90 4.18
N LYS A 174 15.77 -2.93 3.52
CA LYS A 174 15.67 -4.32 3.97
C LYS A 174 16.55 -4.49 5.21
N LEU A 175 16.02 -5.09 6.28
CA LEU A 175 16.83 -5.39 7.46
C LEU A 175 17.78 -6.55 7.17
N SER A 176 18.96 -6.51 7.79
CA SER A 176 19.93 -7.59 7.77
C SER A 176 19.44 -8.73 8.67
N ASP A 177 18.68 -9.64 8.10
CA ASP A 177 18.09 -10.82 8.74
C ASP A 177 18.16 -12.03 7.79
N GLU A 178 17.60 -13.17 8.20
CA GLU A 178 17.62 -14.41 7.42
C GLU A 178 16.96 -14.32 6.03
N GLY A 179 16.05 -13.36 5.81
CA GLY A 179 15.39 -13.12 4.52
C GLY A 179 16.14 -12.12 3.62
N ALA A 180 17.28 -11.58 4.06
CA ALA A 180 18.10 -10.68 3.24
C ALA A 180 18.90 -11.48 2.20
N ASP A 181 18.82 -11.08 0.94
CA ASP A 181 19.60 -11.66 -0.16
C ASP A 181 19.94 -10.58 -1.19
N ALA A 182 21.22 -10.21 -1.22
CA ALA A 182 21.77 -9.21 -2.14
C ALA A 182 21.83 -9.68 -3.61
N ARG A 183 21.69 -10.98 -3.88
CA ARG A 183 21.71 -11.54 -5.23
C ARG A 183 20.32 -11.70 -5.81
N ARG A 184 19.28 -11.63 -4.98
CA ARG A 184 17.89 -11.73 -5.42
C ARG A 184 17.37 -10.35 -5.86
N ASN A 185 16.60 -10.31 -6.93
CA ASN A 185 15.96 -9.08 -7.42
C ASN A 185 14.52 -9.35 -7.90
N PRO A 186 13.57 -9.55 -6.97
CA PRO A 186 12.20 -9.96 -7.32
C PRO A 186 11.48 -8.95 -8.23
N VAL A 187 11.79 -7.65 -8.09
CA VAL A 187 11.26 -6.58 -8.92
C VAL A 187 11.51 -6.84 -10.42
N SER A 188 12.61 -7.52 -10.75
CA SER A 188 12.95 -7.91 -12.13
C SER A 188 12.61 -9.36 -12.44
N THR A 189 12.82 -10.29 -11.50
CA THR A 189 12.73 -11.74 -11.77
C THR A 189 11.32 -12.31 -11.57
N GLU A 190 10.47 -11.60 -10.84
CA GLU A 190 9.11 -12.04 -10.48
C GLU A 190 8.10 -10.93 -10.82
N PRO A 191 7.92 -10.57 -12.10
CA PRO A 191 7.16 -9.36 -12.49
C PRO A 191 5.64 -9.49 -12.40
N ALA A 192 5.10 -10.72 -12.35
CA ALA A 192 3.68 -11.02 -12.44
C ALA A 192 2.91 -10.79 -11.14
N SER A 193 1.59 -10.69 -11.22
CA SER A 193 0.67 -10.64 -10.09
C SER A 193 0.72 -11.94 -9.29
N VAL A 194 0.67 -11.84 -7.96
CA VAL A 194 0.48 -13.00 -7.09
C VAL A 194 -0.98 -13.46 -7.01
N ARG A 195 -1.92 -12.66 -7.51
CA ARG A 195 -3.35 -12.99 -7.53
C ARG A 195 -3.78 -13.62 -8.84
N SER A 196 -3.45 -12.97 -9.95
CA SER A 196 -3.91 -13.35 -11.28
C SER A 196 -2.85 -14.04 -12.13
N GLY A 197 -1.58 -13.99 -11.72
CA GLY A 197 -0.45 -14.48 -12.53
C GLY A 197 -0.11 -13.58 -13.73
N ARG A 198 -0.83 -12.48 -13.92
CA ARG A 198 -0.65 -11.55 -15.05
C ARG A 198 0.45 -10.53 -14.78
N THR A 199 1.18 -10.17 -15.81
CA THR A 199 2.01 -8.96 -15.88
C THR A 199 1.15 -7.75 -16.26
N LEU A 200 1.75 -6.55 -16.22
CA LEU A 200 1.04 -5.31 -16.57
C LEU A 200 0.53 -5.33 -18.02
N ASP A 201 1.34 -5.82 -18.95
CA ASP A 201 1.03 -5.86 -20.39
C ASP A 201 -0.03 -6.92 -20.74
N GLU A 202 -0.38 -7.80 -19.80
CA GLU A 202 -1.40 -8.84 -19.94
C GLU A 202 -2.73 -8.44 -19.30
N LEU A 203 -2.82 -7.25 -18.71
CA LEU A 203 -4.11 -6.73 -18.27
C LEU A 203 -4.96 -6.37 -19.48
N PRO A 204 -6.21 -6.85 -19.56
CA PRO A 204 -7.08 -6.52 -20.68
C PRO A 204 -7.35 -5.01 -20.67
N GLU A 205 -7.18 -4.36 -21.82
CA GLU A 205 -7.71 -3.02 -22.04
C GLU A 205 -9.23 -3.05 -21.77
N ASP A 206 -9.75 -2.05 -21.05
CA ASP A 206 -11.15 -2.02 -20.59
C ASP A 206 -12.12 -2.36 -21.74
N GLY A 207 -12.75 -3.54 -21.65
CA GLY A 207 -13.64 -4.10 -22.66
C GLY A 207 -14.01 -5.57 -22.47
N GLU A 208 -13.18 -6.37 -21.79
CA GLU A 208 -13.44 -7.81 -21.58
C GLU A 208 -13.55 -8.20 -20.10
N HIS A 209 -14.46 -7.57 -19.35
CA HIS A 209 -15.00 -8.22 -18.16
C HIS A 209 -16.21 -9.09 -18.55
N ARG A 210 -15.95 -10.16 -19.33
CA ARG A 210 -16.93 -11.25 -19.47
C ARG A 210 -16.85 -12.13 -18.22
N GLN A 211 -17.92 -12.03 -17.43
CA GLN A 211 -18.29 -12.95 -16.37
C GLN A 211 -18.00 -14.39 -16.81
N ARG A 212 -17.17 -15.11 -16.06
CA ARG A 212 -17.17 -16.58 -16.09
C ARG A 212 -18.16 -17.02 -15.02
N SER A 213 -19.26 -17.59 -15.51
CA SER A 213 -20.33 -18.27 -14.78
C SER A 213 -19.82 -19.50 -14.04
#